data_AF-A0A418N494-F1
#
_entry.id   AF-A0A418N494-F1
#
_cell.length_a   1.000
_cell.length_b   1.000
_cell.length_c   1.000
_cell.angle_alpha   90.00
_cell.angle_beta   90.00
_cell.angle_gamma   90.00
#
_symmetry.space_group_name_H-M   'P 1'
#
loop_
_entity.id
_entity.type
_entity.pdbx_description
1 polymer ?
#
loop_
_entity_poly.entity_id
_entity_poly.type
_entity_poly.pdbx_seq_one_letter_code
_entity_poly.pdbx_strand_id
1 'polypeptide(L)'
;MATYNITSDLQEQLDDINQKLEKAQSEGPLTLAAQTSGNAFWDYLKSCEQYAHSGNLQNQEYDHDMENVLALYHLNHLIDEGHLTPLLRTAFHLPPSTITPEMLEANANLAGWVSGDGTLYAVSRFCQLDFRWMLVMVYYFYYKIFPHKKHGFVPPPQPAQHPEIPSTATVAIIGDWGTGVWQDGGKGKCPAQLVIDGVLSRNPDYIIHLGDVYYAGTSKEERKHLLDLLPNSYKGRVYTMNSNHEMYDGANGLLGTSLQDPMFHQQQGSSCFQLAIGGWIFVGLDSAYYDDSMLYMKGSLCNSEGGEEQLGYLGSAYRTGKKIFLLTHHNGIEVAKDGPTPNETLWNQVVGAMDQHLPDAWYWGHVHNGIVYRDNLSFYNVGSHTATHKMRCCGHASIPFGDGSYLKKASHGTDCTVDYYACTQMPYPTDEVQKLRVLNGFAMVTITGDTLTEAFYEVSNDYTKPKQVWPHP
;
A
#
# COMPACT_ATOMS: atom_id res chain seq x y z
N MET A 1 2.61 22.34 22.54
CA MET A 1 1.26 21.81 22.24
C MET A 1 1.14 21.71 20.73
N ALA A 2 0.90 20.51 20.20
CA ALA A 2 0.76 20.31 18.77
C ALA A 2 -0.55 20.95 18.30
N THR A 3 -0.51 22.17 17.78
CA THR A 3 -1.68 22.77 17.15
C THR A 3 -1.91 22.02 15.84
N TYR A 4 -2.94 21.18 15.76
CA TYR A 4 -3.23 20.49 14.52
C TYR A 4 -3.71 21.50 13.48
N ASN A 5 -3.00 21.58 12.36
CA ASN A 5 -3.49 22.35 11.21
C ASN A 5 -4.60 21.53 10.53
N ILE A 6 -5.84 21.74 10.97
CA ILE A 6 -7.02 21.08 10.41
C ILE A 6 -7.31 21.66 9.03
N THR A 7 -6.76 20.98 8.02
CA THR A 7 -7.01 21.24 6.61
C THR A 7 -8.41 20.76 6.22
N SER A 8 -8.95 21.24 5.09
CA SER A 8 -10.31 20.89 4.66
C SER A 8 -10.49 19.39 4.39
N ASP A 9 -9.49 18.73 3.83
CA ASP A 9 -9.47 17.28 3.61
C ASP A 9 -9.48 16.49 4.93
N LEU A 10 -8.72 16.94 5.92
CA LEU A 10 -8.73 16.35 7.26
C LEU A 10 -10.07 16.56 7.96
N GLN A 11 -10.67 17.75 7.86
CA GLN A 11 -12.01 17.99 8.41
C GLN A 11 -13.05 17.04 7.78
N GLU A 12 -12.98 16.81 6.47
CA GLU A 12 -13.88 15.87 5.80
C GLU A 12 -13.74 14.43 6.31
N GLN A 13 -12.53 13.98 6.63
CA GLN A 13 -12.28 12.65 7.21
C GLN A 13 -12.81 12.56 8.64
N LEU A 14 -12.59 13.61 9.45
CA LEU A 14 -13.10 13.72 10.82
C LEU A 14 -14.63 13.69 10.85
N ASP A 15 -15.27 14.44 9.97
CA ASP A 15 -16.74 14.47 9.85
C ASP A 15 -17.30 13.09 9.49
N ASP A 16 -16.66 12.40 8.54
CA ASP A 16 -17.09 11.07 8.10
C ASP A 16 -17.00 10.03 9.24
N ILE A 17 -15.86 9.95 9.93
CA ILE A 17 -15.70 8.98 11.02
C ILE A 17 -16.56 9.31 12.25
N ASN A 18 -16.72 10.60 12.58
CA ASN A 18 -17.63 11.02 13.65
C ASN A 18 -19.08 10.60 13.33
N GLN A 19 -19.53 10.83 12.09
CA GLN A 19 -20.87 10.42 11.66
C GLN A 19 -21.06 8.90 11.75
N LYS A 20 -20.06 8.09 11.36
CA LYS A 20 -20.11 6.63 11.50
C LYS A 20 -20.25 6.20 12.96
N LEU A 21 -19.46 6.78 13.85
CA LEU A 21 -19.49 6.47 15.29
C LEU A 21 -20.82 6.86 15.95
N GLU A 22 -21.36 8.04 15.62
CA GLU A 22 -22.66 8.49 16.11
C GLU A 22 -23.79 7.59 15.64
N LYS A 23 -23.79 7.21 14.35
CA LYS A 23 -24.76 6.28 13.79
C LYS A 23 -24.67 4.93 14.47
N ALA A 24 -23.47 4.36 14.62
CA ALA A 24 -23.27 3.08 15.27
C ALA A 24 -23.75 3.08 16.74
N GLN A 25 -23.51 4.17 17.48
CA GLN A 25 -24.02 4.31 18.84
C GLN A 25 -25.56 4.27 18.91
N SER A 26 -26.24 4.76 17.87
CA SER A 26 -27.71 4.74 17.80
C SER A 26 -28.30 3.36 17.47
N GLU A 27 -27.49 2.43 16.95
CA GLU A 27 -27.93 1.08 16.54
C GLU A 27 -28.06 0.10 17.72
N GLY A 28 -27.57 0.47 18.91
CA GLY A 28 -27.67 -0.33 20.14
C GLY A 28 -26.31 -0.65 20.77
N PRO A 29 -26.29 -1.36 21.91
CA PRO A 29 -25.04 -1.71 22.58
C PRO A 29 -24.21 -2.69 21.75
N LEU A 30 -22.89 -2.59 21.85
CA LEU A 30 -21.96 -3.54 21.24
C LEU A 30 -22.21 -4.97 21.73
N THR A 31 -22.08 -5.93 20.83
CA THR A 31 -22.06 -7.36 21.19
C THR A 31 -20.82 -7.68 22.02
N LEU A 32 -20.85 -8.78 22.79
CA LEU A 32 -19.69 -9.22 23.57
C LEU A 32 -18.45 -9.50 22.70
N ALA A 33 -18.66 -10.04 21.49
CA ALA A 33 -17.60 -10.26 20.51
C ALA A 33 -16.98 -8.93 20.06
N ALA A 34 -17.81 -7.94 19.69
CA ALA A 34 -17.36 -6.62 19.30
C ALA A 34 -16.60 -5.90 20.43
N GLN A 35 -17.08 -5.99 21.67
CA GLN A 35 -16.37 -5.45 22.85
C GLN A 35 -15.00 -6.12 23.04
N THR A 36 -14.93 -7.45 22.91
CA THR A 36 -13.69 -8.20 23.04
C THR A 36 -12.67 -7.80 21.97
N SER A 37 -13.10 -7.73 20.71
CA SER A 37 -12.26 -7.29 19.59
C SER A 37 -11.80 -5.85 19.74
N GLY A 38 -12.67 -4.96 20.21
CA GLY A 38 -12.34 -3.56 20.48
C GLY A 38 -11.31 -3.41 21.60
N ASN A 39 -11.50 -4.11 22.71
CA ASN A 39 -10.55 -4.12 23.83
C ASN A 39 -9.17 -4.64 23.41
N ALA A 40 -9.12 -5.72 22.61
CA ALA A 40 -7.87 -6.24 22.09
C ALA A 40 -7.12 -5.22 21.20
N PHE A 41 -7.85 -4.43 20.41
CA PHE A 41 -7.24 -3.35 19.61
C PHE A 41 -6.71 -2.20 20.49
N TRP A 42 -7.44 -1.82 21.54
CA TRP A 42 -6.95 -0.83 22.50
C TRP A 42 -5.75 -1.33 23.31
N ASP A 43 -5.71 -2.62 23.64
CA ASP A 43 -4.55 -3.25 24.28
C ASP A 43 -3.32 -3.20 23.36
N TYR A 44 -3.50 -3.44 22.06
CA TYR A 44 -2.45 -3.27 21.06
C TYR A 44 -1.92 -1.82 21.02
N LEU A 45 -2.77 -0.80 20.89
CA LEU A 45 -2.28 0.58 20.85
C LEU A 45 -1.59 1.00 22.17
N LYS A 46 -2.04 0.46 23.32
CA LYS A 46 -1.35 0.65 24.61
C LYS A 46 0.04 0.00 24.63
N SER A 47 0.23 -1.16 23.99
CA SER A 47 1.56 -1.75 23.89
C SER A 47 2.49 -0.91 23.01
N CYS A 48 1.97 -0.29 21.94
CA CYS A 48 2.75 0.63 21.10
C CYS A 48 3.25 1.86 21.89
N GLU A 49 2.44 2.46 22.77
CA GLU A 49 2.91 3.62 23.56
C GLU A 49 4.13 3.32 24.45
N GLN A 50 4.35 2.05 24.84
CA GLN A 50 5.48 1.66 25.69
C GLN A 50 6.83 2.02 25.05
N TYR A 51 6.93 2.00 23.72
CA TYR A 51 8.16 2.40 23.02
C TYR A 51 8.47 3.90 23.20
N ALA A 52 7.46 4.78 23.34
CA ALA A 52 7.69 6.20 23.62
C ALA A 52 8.35 6.43 24.99
N HIS A 53 8.10 5.56 25.98
CA HIS A 53 8.69 5.64 27.32
C HIS A 53 10.19 5.29 27.34
N SER A 54 10.70 4.63 26.31
CA SER A 54 12.12 4.23 26.20
C SER A 54 13.06 5.39 25.79
N GLY A 55 12.51 6.52 25.32
CA GLY A 55 13.23 7.77 25.09
C GLY A 55 14.08 7.87 23.81
N ASN A 56 14.20 6.81 23.01
CA ASN A 56 14.81 6.91 21.67
C ASN A 56 14.17 5.93 20.66
N LEU A 57 13.19 6.45 19.92
CA LEU A 57 12.48 5.70 18.87
C LEU A 57 13.39 5.24 17.72
N GLN A 58 14.53 5.88 17.49
CA GLN A 58 15.45 5.50 16.40
C GLN A 58 16.27 4.24 16.72
N ASN A 59 16.57 4.00 17.99
CA ASN A 59 17.43 2.90 18.43
C ASN A 59 16.68 1.59 18.70
N GLN A 60 15.35 1.62 18.66
CA GLN A 60 14.54 0.42 18.69
C GLN A 60 14.77 -0.28 17.33
N GLU A 61 15.52 -1.39 17.33
CA GLU A 61 15.60 -2.22 16.12
C GLU A 61 14.18 -2.52 15.66
N TYR A 62 13.90 -2.23 14.38
CA TYR A 62 12.58 -2.23 13.75
C TYR A 62 11.66 -3.34 14.30
N ASP A 63 10.71 -2.94 15.13
CA ASP A 63 9.57 -3.77 15.51
C ASP A 63 8.34 -3.11 14.89
N HIS A 64 7.47 -3.92 14.29
CA HIS A 64 6.44 -3.56 13.31
C HIS A 64 5.32 -2.63 13.83
N ASP A 65 5.49 -2.01 14.99
CA ASP A 65 4.45 -1.26 15.70
C ASP A 65 4.88 0.16 16.09
N MET A 66 6.12 0.57 15.76
CA MET A 66 6.63 1.92 16.07
C MET A 66 5.82 3.06 15.43
N GLU A 67 5.17 2.77 14.32
CA GLU A 67 4.26 3.68 13.62
C GLU A 67 3.05 4.12 14.45
N ASN A 68 2.60 3.25 15.37
CA ASN A 68 1.39 3.47 16.15
C ASN A 68 1.68 4.05 17.54
N VAL A 69 2.94 4.38 17.82
CA VAL A 69 3.42 4.85 19.14
C VAL A 69 2.70 6.12 19.60
N LEU A 70 2.32 7.01 18.69
CA LEU A 70 1.65 8.26 19.02
C LEU A 70 0.12 8.19 18.90
N ALA A 71 -0.46 7.01 18.64
CA ALA A 71 -1.86 6.88 18.29
C ALA A 71 -2.81 7.30 19.40
N LEU A 72 -2.67 6.70 20.58
CA LEU A 72 -3.52 7.04 21.71
C LEU A 72 -3.34 8.50 22.13
N TYR A 73 -2.12 9.05 22.06
CA TYR A 73 -1.84 10.46 22.33
C TYR A 73 -2.65 11.39 21.43
N HIS A 74 -2.52 11.21 20.11
CA HIS A 74 -3.22 12.06 19.14
C HIS A 74 -4.74 11.87 19.21
N LEU A 75 -5.24 10.65 19.35
CA LEU A 75 -6.68 10.38 19.47
C LEU A 75 -7.29 11.07 20.69
N ASN A 76 -6.63 10.99 21.85
CA ASN A 76 -7.10 11.68 23.05
C ASN A 76 -7.07 13.20 22.85
N HIS A 77 -5.99 13.74 22.30
CA HIS A 77 -5.88 15.18 22.09
C HIS A 77 -6.93 15.72 21.09
N LEU A 78 -7.19 15.00 20.00
CA LEU A 78 -8.25 15.35 19.04
C LEU A 78 -9.65 15.36 19.67
N ILE A 79 -9.91 14.49 20.65
CA ILE A 79 -11.17 14.52 21.42
C ILE A 79 -11.20 15.74 22.34
N ASP A 80 -10.10 16.06 23.04
CA ASP A 80 -10.04 17.20 23.95
C ASP A 80 -10.19 18.55 23.23
N GLU A 81 -9.71 18.64 21.98
CA GLU A 81 -9.87 19.82 21.13
C GLU A 81 -11.23 19.86 20.40
N GLY A 82 -12.06 18.82 20.53
CA GLY A 82 -13.40 18.77 19.95
C GLY A 82 -13.44 18.42 18.46
N HIS A 83 -12.36 17.86 17.91
CA HIS A 83 -12.28 17.40 16.54
C HIS A 83 -12.82 15.97 16.36
N LEU A 84 -12.63 15.10 17.36
CA LEU A 84 -13.19 13.76 17.41
C LEU A 84 -14.27 13.64 18.49
N THR A 85 -15.28 12.83 18.23
CA THR A 85 -16.41 12.64 19.13
C THR A 85 -15.98 12.02 20.48
N PRO A 86 -16.50 12.50 21.62
CA PRO A 86 -16.22 11.91 22.93
C PRO A 86 -16.77 10.47 23.07
N LEU A 87 -17.62 10.03 22.13
CA LEU A 87 -18.11 8.64 22.07
C LEU A 87 -16.98 7.62 22.04
N LEU A 88 -15.83 7.94 21.42
CA LEU A 88 -14.68 7.04 21.44
C LEU A 88 -14.27 6.67 22.86
N ARG A 89 -14.25 7.63 23.79
CA ARG A 89 -13.95 7.37 25.22
C ARG A 89 -15.15 6.75 25.94
N THR A 90 -16.34 7.31 25.78
CA THR A 90 -17.48 6.98 26.65
C THR A 90 -18.22 5.71 26.25
N ALA A 91 -18.34 5.44 24.94
CA ALA A 91 -19.09 4.32 24.40
C ALA A 91 -18.20 3.23 23.81
N PHE A 92 -17.06 3.61 23.24
CA PHE A 92 -16.12 2.69 22.61
C PHE A 92 -14.84 2.45 23.43
N HIS A 93 -14.78 2.98 24.65
CA HIS A 93 -13.76 2.69 25.66
C HIS A 93 -12.30 2.93 25.24
N LEU A 94 -12.06 3.94 24.40
CA LEU A 94 -10.71 4.44 24.09
C LEU A 94 -9.97 4.74 25.42
N PRO A 95 -8.81 4.12 25.68
CA PRO A 95 -8.04 4.37 26.88
C PRO A 95 -7.36 5.75 26.84
N PRO A 96 -7.05 6.35 28.00
CA PRO A 96 -6.22 7.53 28.05
C PRO A 96 -4.80 7.20 27.56
N SER A 97 -4.16 8.16 26.90
CA SER A 97 -2.73 8.10 26.59
C SER A 97 -1.90 8.24 27.86
N THR A 98 -0.78 7.53 27.89
CA THR A 98 0.26 7.68 28.92
C THR A 98 1.37 8.65 28.51
N ILE A 99 1.37 9.09 27.26
CA ILE A 99 2.37 10.01 26.70
C ILE A 99 2.06 11.44 27.13
N THR A 100 3.10 12.14 27.58
CA THR A 100 3.02 13.57 27.96
C THR A 100 3.71 14.46 26.92
N PRO A 101 3.36 15.74 26.82
CA PRO A 101 4.09 16.69 25.97
C PRO A 101 5.59 16.71 26.24
N GLU A 102 6.00 16.63 27.51
CA GLU A 102 7.41 16.63 27.93
C GLU A 102 8.16 15.40 27.39
N MET A 103 7.50 14.24 27.32
CA MET A 103 8.09 13.04 26.71
C MET A 103 8.32 13.23 25.21
N LEU A 104 7.41 13.89 24.50
CA LEU A 104 7.59 14.19 23.08
C LEU A 104 8.71 15.19 22.84
N GLU A 105 8.79 16.24 23.66
CA GLU A 105 9.87 17.23 23.61
C GLU A 105 11.24 16.60 23.90
N ALA A 106 11.30 15.58 24.77
CA ALA A 106 12.53 14.86 25.08
C ALA A 106 13.00 13.92 23.95
N ASN A 107 12.13 13.56 23.00
CA ASN A 107 12.49 12.72 21.85
C ASN A 107 13.14 13.56 20.74
N ALA A 108 14.45 13.78 20.87
CA ALA A 108 15.25 14.62 19.96
C ALA A 108 15.21 14.23 18.47
N ASN A 109 14.71 13.03 18.14
CA ASN A 109 14.70 12.46 16.79
C ASN A 109 13.39 12.69 16.01
N LEU A 110 12.41 13.43 16.54
CA LEU A 110 11.21 13.82 15.79
C LEU A 110 11.51 14.72 14.58
N ALA A 111 12.74 15.25 14.47
CA ALA A 111 13.24 15.94 13.27
C ALA A 111 13.28 15.03 12.03
N GLY A 112 13.30 13.72 12.23
CA GLY A 112 13.05 12.69 11.24
C GLY A 112 14.25 11.80 10.91
N TRP A 113 13.97 10.55 10.53
CA TRP A 113 14.98 9.56 10.14
C TRP A 113 14.44 8.54 9.13
N VAL A 114 15.36 7.83 8.46
CA VAL A 114 15.05 6.75 7.53
C VAL A 114 15.42 5.41 8.19
N SER A 115 14.49 4.46 8.23
CA SER A 115 14.72 3.09 8.72
C SER A 115 15.42 2.22 7.67
N GLY A 116 15.76 0.99 8.03
CA GLY A 116 16.52 0.09 7.17
C GLY A 116 15.82 -0.31 5.87
N ASP A 117 14.49 -0.45 5.90
CA ASP A 117 13.63 -0.72 4.76
C ASP A 117 13.36 0.50 3.87
N GLY A 118 13.69 1.70 4.34
CA GLY A 118 13.45 2.98 3.65
C GLY A 118 12.27 3.78 4.18
N THR A 119 11.53 3.27 5.16
CA THR A 119 10.42 4.00 5.79
C THR A 119 10.90 5.32 6.40
N LEU A 120 10.19 6.41 6.11
CA LEU A 120 10.55 7.76 6.55
C LEU A 120 9.72 8.16 7.76
N TYR A 121 10.34 8.17 8.94
CA TYR A 121 9.73 8.65 10.16
C TYR A 121 9.96 10.16 10.27
N ALA A 122 8.92 10.95 10.07
CA ALA A 122 8.93 12.40 10.23
C ALA A 122 7.52 12.93 10.48
N VAL A 123 7.38 14.05 11.20
CA VAL A 123 6.09 14.73 11.43
C VAL A 123 5.74 15.58 10.21
N SER A 124 5.46 14.92 9.09
CA SER A 124 5.08 15.54 7.82
C SER A 124 4.05 14.67 7.11
N ARG A 125 3.30 15.27 6.18
CA ARG A 125 2.19 14.61 5.50
C ARG A 125 2.68 13.31 4.83
N PHE A 126 1.97 12.21 5.07
CA PHE A 126 2.27 10.85 4.59
C PHE A 126 3.58 10.21 5.06
N CYS A 127 4.39 10.89 5.88
CA CYS A 127 5.51 10.24 6.58
C CYS A 127 4.98 9.44 7.77
N GLN A 128 5.78 8.54 8.34
CA GLN A 128 5.29 7.58 9.34
C GLN A 128 4.73 8.22 10.62
N LEU A 129 5.14 9.46 10.95
CA LEU A 129 4.66 10.19 12.13
C LEU A 129 3.62 11.26 11.78
N ASP A 130 2.98 11.17 10.61
CA ASP A 130 1.81 11.98 10.30
C ASP A 130 0.66 11.63 11.24
N PHE A 131 0.20 12.59 12.03
CA PHE A 131 -0.90 12.39 12.97
C PHE A 131 -2.21 11.97 12.28
N ARG A 132 -2.34 12.15 10.96
CA ARG A 132 -3.51 11.70 10.19
C ARG A 132 -3.66 10.19 10.15
N TRP A 133 -2.57 9.42 10.30
CA TRP A 133 -2.63 7.96 10.47
C TRP A 133 -3.47 7.54 11.69
N MET A 134 -3.71 8.46 12.64
CA MET A 134 -4.51 8.13 13.81
C MET A 134 -5.99 8.02 13.49
N LEU A 135 -6.46 8.70 12.44
CA LEU A 135 -7.81 8.46 11.93
C LEU A 135 -7.93 7.06 11.31
N VAL A 136 -6.88 6.56 10.66
CA VAL A 136 -6.84 5.19 10.14
C VAL A 136 -7.09 4.19 11.27
N MET A 137 -6.51 4.41 12.46
CA MET A 137 -6.76 3.55 13.63
C MET A 137 -8.23 3.55 14.03
N VAL A 138 -8.94 4.68 13.91
CA VAL A 138 -10.39 4.75 14.22
C VAL A 138 -11.22 4.03 13.16
N TYR A 139 -10.89 4.20 11.89
CA TYR A 139 -11.54 3.46 10.79
C TYR A 139 -11.36 1.94 10.95
N TYR A 140 -10.12 1.49 11.13
CA TYR A 140 -9.81 0.08 11.37
C TYR A 140 -10.55 -0.46 12.59
N PHE A 141 -10.51 0.26 13.72
CA PHE A 141 -11.29 -0.08 14.91
C PHE A 141 -12.78 -0.25 14.58
N TYR A 142 -13.38 0.73 13.91
CA TYR A 142 -14.80 0.74 13.57
C TYR A 142 -15.21 -0.51 12.78
N TYR A 143 -14.48 -0.86 11.72
CA TYR A 143 -14.81 -2.05 10.91
C TYR A 143 -14.40 -3.36 11.56
N LYS A 144 -13.49 -3.35 12.53
CA LYS A 144 -13.17 -4.52 13.36
C LYS A 144 -14.32 -4.87 14.31
N ILE A 145 -14.98 -3.87 14.90
CA ILE A 145 -16.13 -4.09 15.79
C ILE A 145 -17.47 -4.18 15.04
N PHE A 146 -17.53 -3.66 13.81
CA PHE A 146 -18.69 -3.75 12.93
C PHE A 146 -18.36 -4.40 11.57
N PRO A 147 -17.92 -5.67 11.53
CA PRO A 147 -17.48 -6.32 10.29
C PRO A 147 -18.58 -6.42 9.22
N HIS A 148 -19.85 -6.44 9.63
CA HIS A 148 -21.00 -6.44 8.72
C HIS A 148 -21.19 -5.10 7.95
N LYS A 149 -20.44 -4.05 8.30
CA LYS A 149 -20.42 -2.76 7.59
C LYS A 149 -19.38 -2.73 6.47
N LYS A 150 -18.46 -3.71 6.42
CA LYS A 150 -17.54 -3.87 5.29
C LYS A 150 -18.34 -4.17 4.03
N HIS A 151 -17.85 -3.74 2.88
CA HIS A 151 -18.39 -4.16 1.61
C HIS A 151 -18.16 -5.66 1.44
N GLY A 152 -19.11 -6.39 0.83
CA GLY A 152 -18.92 -7.81 0.55
C GLY A 152 -17.88 -8.04 -0.54
N PHE A 153 -17.07 -9.09 -0.42
CA PHE A 153 -16.12 -9.50 -1.45
C PHE A 153 -16.85 -9.76 -2.76
N VAL A 154 -16.29 -9.25 -3.87
CA VAL A 154 -16.79 -9.51 -5.21
C VAL A 154 -15.85 -10.53 -5.86
N PRO A 155 -16.28 -11.79 -6.08
CA PRO A 155 -15.43 -12.85 -6.61
C PRO A 155 -14.75 -12.46 -7.92
N PRO A 156 -13.59 -13.06 -8.25
CA PRO A 156 -12.90 -12.78 -9.50
C PRO A 156 -13.83 -12.94 -10.71
N PRO A 157 -13.80 -12.00 -11.67
CA PRO A 157 -14.66 -12.08 -12.83
C PRO A 157 -14.24 -13.28 -13.68
N GLN A 158 -15.20 -13.87 -14.38
CA GLN A 158 -14.87 -14.91 -15.36
C GLN A 158 -13.86 -14.34 -16.37
N PRO A 159 -12.78 -15.09 -16.70
CA PRO A 159 -11.82 -14.63 -17.68
C PRO A 159 -12.55 -14.23 -18.96
N ALA A 160 -12.33 -13.00 -19.41
CA ALA A 160 -13.04 -12.51 -20.57
C ALA A 160 -12.76 -13.43 -21.77
N GLN A 161 -13.82 -13.90 -22.43
CA GLN A 161 -13.71 -14.59 -23.71
C GLN A 161 -13.30 -13.54 -24.76
N HIS A 162 -12.00 -13.24 -24.83
CA HIS A 162 -11.48 -12.15 -25.67
C HIS A 162 -11.65 -12.48 -27.16
N PRO A 163 -12.22 -11.56 -27.98
CA PRO A 163 -12.26 -11.74 -29.42
C PRO A 163 -10.90 -11.59 -30.11
N GLU A 164 -9.91 -10.96 -29.48
CA GLU A 164 -8.52 -10.86 -29.96
C GLU A 164 -7.57 -10.51 -28.79
N ILE A 165 -6.52 -11.32 -28.58
CA ILE A 165 -5.45 -11.08 -27.60
C ILE A 165 -4.34 -10.29 -28.30
N PRO A 166 -3.97 -9.07 -27.85
CA PRO A 166 -2.90 -8.33 -28.49
C PRO A 166 -1.58 -9.08 -28.35
N SER A 167 -0.81 -9.18 -29.43
CA SER A 167 0.52 -9.80 -29.41
C SER A 167 1.59 -8.89 -28.78
N THR A 168 1.32 -7.61 -28.63
CA THR A 168 2.23 -6.62 -28.05
C THR A 168 1.43 -5.55 -27.31
N ALA A 169 1.90 -5.15 -26.14
CA ALA A 169 1.38 -4.00 -25.41
C ALA A 169 2.36 -3.51 -24.34
N THR A 170 2.12 -2.29 -23.87
CA THR A 170 2.83 -1.59 -22.81
C THR A 170 1.93 -1.40 -21.59
N VAL A 171 2.46 -1.68 -20.41
CA VAL A 171 1.75 -1.63 -19.13
C VAL A 171 2.56 -0.76 -18.17
N ALA A 172 1.96 0.31 -17.65
CA ALA A 172 2.50 1.07 -16.53
C ALA A 172 1.97 0.49 -15.22
N ILE A 173 2.85 0.33 -14.22
CA ILE A 173 2.51 -0.21 -12.91
C ILE A 173 2.86 0.84 -11.86
N ILE A 174 1.88 1.20 -11.03
CA ILE A 174 1.97 2.20 -9.97
C ILE A 174 1.37 1.64 -8.68
N GLY A 175 2.15 1.45 -7.63
CA GLY A 175 1.65 1.10 -6.29
C GLY A 175 1.75 2.29 -5.35
N ASP A 176 0.83 2.37 -4.38
CA ASP A 176 0.94 3.31 -3.26
C ASP A 176 0.92 4.77 -3.78
N TRP A 177 0.00 4.99 -4.74
CA TRP A 177 -0.08 6.21 -5.53
C TRP A 177 -1.14 7.18 -5.04
N GLY A 178 -2.20 6.69 -4.38
CA GLY A 178 -3.42 7.44 -4.10
C GLY A 178 -3.31 8.43 -2.94
N THR A 179 -2.24 9.24 -2.88
CA THR A 179 -2.09 10.34 -1.90
C THR A 179 -2.84 11.61 -2.31
N GLY A 180 -3.32 11.69 -3.55
CA GLY A 180 -3.95 12.90 -4.08
C GLY A 180 -2.96 14.05 -4.28
N VAL A 181 -3.51 15.25 -4.48
CA VAL A 181 -2.71 16.49 -4.57
C VAL A 181 -2.49 17.05 -3.17
N TRP A 182 -1.22 17.28 -2.82
CA TRP A 182 -0.85 17.87 -1.53
C TRP A 182 0.39 18.75 -1.67
N GLN A 183 0.63 19.61 -0.66
CA GLN A 183 1.79 20.49 -0.67
C GLN A 183 3.05 19.76 -0.20
N ASP A 184 3.89 19.37 -1.15
CA ASP A 184 5.18 18.74 -0.88
C ASP A 184 6.28 19.79 -0.67
N GLY A 185 6.46 20.23 0.58
CA GLY A 185 7.39 21.30 0.93
C GLY A 185 7.13 22.56 0.10
N GLY A 186 8.15 23.12 -0.53
CA GLY A 186 8.06 24.25 -1.47
C GLY A 186 8.04 23.85 -2.94
N LYS A 187 7.73 22.59 -3.28
CA LYS A 187 7.71 22.11 -4.67
C LYS A 187 6.39 22.43 -5.39
N GLY A 188 6.44 22.46 -6.73
CA GLY A 188 5.30 22.83 -7.57
C GLY A 188 4.28 21.70 -7.78
N LYS A 189 4.74 20.45 -7.85
CA LYS A 189 3.90 19.23 -7.93
C LYS A 189 4.32 18.23 -6.86
N CYS A 190 3.34 17.55 -6.28
CA CYS A 190 3.57 16.40 -5.41
C CYS A 190 3.95 15.15 -6.21
N PRO A 191 4.47 14.09 -5.56
CA PRO A 191 4.82 12.83 -6.21
C PRO A 191 3.72 12.21 -7.06
N ALA A 192 2.47 12.14 -6.55
CA ALA A 192 1.36 11.53 -7.28
C ALA A 192 1.12 12.21 -8.65
N GLN A 193 1.16 13.55 -8.69
CA GLN A 193 1.04 14.32 -9.93
C GLN A 193 2.21 14.07 -10.88
N LEU A 194 3.45 14.08 -10.35
CA LEU A 194 4.64 13.84 -11.16
C LEU A 194 4.64 12.43 -11.77
N VAL A 195 4.24 11.42 -11.01
CA VAL A 195 4.20 10.03 -11.48
C VAL A 195 3.17 9.88 -12.59
N ILE A 196 1.95 10.39 -12.44
CA ILE A 196 0.94 10.23 -13.50
C ILE A 196 1.31 11.01 -14.76
N ASP A 197 1.88 12.22 -14.64
CA ASP A 197 2.43 12.95 -15.78
C ASP A 197 3.55 12.14 -16.47
N GLY A 198 4.42 11.53 -15.67
CA GLY A 198 5.49 10.66 -16.12
C GLY A 198 4.96 9.46 -16.89
N VAL A 199 4.03 8.70 -16.31
CA VAL A 199 3.36 7.54 -16.90
C VAL A 199 2.73 7.91 -18.24
N LEU A 200 1.95 8.99 -18.28
CA LEU A 200 1.25 9.41 -19.51
C LEU A 200 2.22 9.84 -20.61
N SER A 201 3.36 10.43 -20.25
CA SER A 201 4.41 10.76 -21.23
C SER A 201 5.03 9.52 -21.92
N ARG A 202 4.80 8.32 -21.39
CA ARG A 202 5.23 7.04 -21.96
C ARG A 202 4.16 6.37 -22.84
N ASN A 203 2.95 6.94 -22.92
CA ASN A 203 1.82 6.44 -23.72
C ASN A 203 1.51 4.94 -23.51
N PRO A 204 1.32 4.45 -22.28
CA PRO A 204 1.05 3.04 -22.04
C PRO A 204 -0.34 2.60 -22.56
N ASP A 205 -0.46 1.37 -23.04
CA ASP A 205 -1.75 0.77 -23.41
C ASP A 205 -2.62 0.45 -22.18
N TYR A 206 -1.95 0.15 -21.05
CA TYR A 206 -2.57 -0.20 -19.77
C TYR A 206 -1.92 0.55 -18.61
N ILE A 207 -2.72 0.98 -17.63
CA ILE A 207 -2.25 1.42 -16.31
C ILE A 207 -2.79 0.44 -15.27
N ILE A 208 -1.94 -0.06 -14.38
CA ILE A 208 -2.32 -0.92 -13.27
C ILE A 208 -1.91 -0.23 -11.97
N HIS A 209 -2.90 0.10 -11.14
CA HIS A 209 -2.73 0.58 -9.78
C HIS A 209 -2.72 -0.60 -8.80
N LEU A 210 -1.69 -0.71 -7.95
CA LEU A 210 -1.52 -1.83 -7.01
C LEU A 210 -2.22 -1.62 -5.65
N GLY A 211 -3.20 -0.71 -5.59
CA GLY A 211 -3.89 -0.36 -4.36
C GLY A 211 -3.15 0.73 -3.56
N ASP A 212 -3.70 1.04 -2.39
CA ASP A 212 -3.28 2.11 -1.48
C ASP A 212 -3.65 3.53 -1.93
N VAL A 213 -4.93 3.82 -1.72
CA VAL A 213 -5.56 5.14 -1.74
C VAL A 213 -5.65 5.67 -0.30
N TYR A 214 -4.86 6.69 -0.03
CA TYR A 214 -4.65 7.20 1.31
C TYR A 214 -5.70 8.23 1.73
N TYR A 215 -6.01 8.32 3.02
CA TYR A 215 -5.44 7.58 4.15
C TYR A 215 -6.16 6.28 4.47
N ALA A 216 -7.46 6.16 4.19
CA ALA A 216 -8.25 5.00 4.60
C ALA A 216 -9.10 4.43 3.46
N GLY A 217 -8.79 4.77 2.21
CA GLY A 217 -9.54 4.36 1.02
C GLY A 217 -11.03 4.66 1.11
N THR A 218 -11.39 5.78 1.75
CA THR A 218 -12.80 6.20 1.84
C THR A 218 -13.33 6.53 0.45
N SER A 219 -14.66 6.48 0.27
CA SER A 219 -15.29 6.85 -1.01
C SER A 219 -14.91 8.25 -1.52
N LYS A 220 -14.57 9.20 -0.64
CA LYS A 220 -14.11 10.54 -1.04
C LYS A 220 -12.66 10.53 -1.49
N GLU A 221 -11.79 9.81 -0.78
CA GLU A 221 -10.38 9.67 -1.14
C GLU A 221 -10.24 8.92 -2.46
N GLU A 222 -10.98 7.84 -2.66
CA GLU A 222 -11.07 7.10 -3.93
C GLU A 222 -11.43 7.99 -5.12
N ARG A 223 -12.42 8.88 -4.95
CA ARG A 223 -12.73 9.89 -5.98
C ARG A 223 -11.59 10.86 -6.20
N LYS A 224 -11.12 11.52 -5.13
CA LYS A 224 -10.17 12.65 -5.24
C LYS A 224 -8.75 12.22 -5.59
N HIS A 225 -8.33 11.05 -5.11
CA HIS A 225 -6.93 10.61 -5.11
C HIS A 225 -6.66 9.51 -6.13
N LEU A 226 -7.68 8.79 -6.60
CA LEU A 226 -7.55 7.83 -7.70
C LEU A 226 -8.25 8.33 -8.96
N LEU A 227 -9.59 8.48 -8.92
CA LEU A 227 -10.38 8.78 -10.12
C LEU A 227 -10.05 10.16 -10.71
N ASP A 228 -10.00 11.21 -9.89
CA ASP A 228 -9.77 12.58 -10.33
C ASP A 228 -8.31 12.83 -10.77
N LEU A 229 -7.35 12.01 -10.30
CA LEU A 229 -5.96 12.09 -10.75
C LEU A 229 -5.73 11.43 -12.11
N LEU A 230 -6.57 10.47 -12.50
CA LEU A 230 -6.51 9.82 -13.80
C LEU A 230 -7.19 10.72 -14.85
N PRO A 231 -6.47 11.21 -15.88
CA PRO A 231 -7.07 12.17 -16.79
C PRO A 231 -7.99 11.50 -17.80
N ASN A 232 -9.13 12.13 -18.06
CA ASN A 232 -10.12 11.73 -19.09
C ASN A 232 -9.54 11.59 -20.52
N SER A 233 -8.36 12.15 -20.77
CA SER A 233 -7.63 12.01 -22.03
C SER A 233 -7.01 10.63 -22.22
N TYR A 234 -6.75 9.88 -21.15
CA TYR A 234 -6.23 8.52 -21.25
C TYR A 234 -7.27 7.59 -21.89
N LYS A 235 -6.88 6.90 -22.97
CA LYS A 235 -7.77 6.00 -23.73
C LYS A 235 -7.40 4.53 -23.61
N GLY A 236 -6.31 4.22 -22.90
CA GLY A 236 -5.97 2.87 -22.53
C GLY A 236 -6.90 2.32 -21.46
N ARG A 237 -6.63 1.10 -20.99
CA ARG A 237 -7.42 0.49 -19.91
C ARG A 237 -6.72 0.68 -18.58
N VAL A 238 -7.52 0.87 -17.53
CA VAL A 238 -7.01 1.00 -16.17
C VAL A 238 -7.50 -0.18 -15.34
N TYR A 239 -6.62 -0.72 -14.52
CA TYR A 239 -6.97 -1.71 -13.50
C TYR A 239 -6.51 -1.21 -12.13
N THR A 240 -7.26 -1.57 -11.09
CA THR A 240 -6.89 -1.33 -9.68
C THR A 240 -7.20 -2.57 -8.85
N MET A 241 -6.64 -2.65 -7.65
CA MET A 241 -6.91 -3.71 -6.68
C MET A 241 -7.08 -3.14 -5.28
N ASN A 242 -7.41 -4.01 -4.34
CA ASN A 242 -7.60 -3.70 -2.93
C ASN A 242 -6.28 -3.75 -2.15
N SER A 243 -6.23 -3.06 -1.02
CA SER A 243 -5.05 -2.93 -0.16
C SER A 243 -5.42 -2.87 1.32
N ASN A 244 -4.41 -2.76 2.20
CA ASN A 244 -4.66 -2.48 3.61
C ASN A 244 -5.37 -1.13 3.81
N HIS A 245 -5.00 -0.10 3.04
CA HIS A 245 -5.64 1.21 3.14
C HIS A 245 -7.10 1.22 2.69
N GLU A 246 -7.44 0.55 1.59
CA GLU A 246 -8.84 0.37 1.19
C GLU A 246 -9.66 -0.42 2.23
N MET A 247 -9.02 -1.39 2.90
CA MET A 247 -9.65 -2.19 3.95
C MET A 247 -9.90 -1.41 5.25
N TYR A 248 -9.25 -0.26 5.46
CA TYR A 248 -9.54 0.59 6.62
C TYR A 248 -10.94 1.19 6.56
N ASP A 249 -11.45 1.57 5.38
CA ASP A 249 -12.89 1.86 5.19
C ASP A 249 -13.71 0.60 4.84
N GLY A 250 -13.20 -0.59 5.14
CA GLY A 250 -13.89 -1.86 4.88
C GLY A 250 -14.13 -2.13 3.39
N ALA A 251 -13.21 -1.68 2.52
CA ALA A 251 -13.30 -1.73 1.06
C ALA A 251 -14.52 -1.01 0.46
N ASN A 252 -15.23 -0.18 1.25
CA ASN A 252 -16.42 0.53 0.78
C ASN A 252 -16.11 1.57 -0.30
N GLY A 253 -14.99 2.28 -0.17
CA GLY A 253 -14.54 3.22 -1.21
C GLY A 253 -14.17 2.50 -2.51
N LEU A 254 -13.30 1.50 -2.46
CA LEU A 254 -12.88 0.79 -3.66
C LEU A 254 -14.04 0.08 -4.36
N LEU A 255 -14.70 -0.85 -3.68
CA LEU A 255 -15.71 -1.74 -4.29
C LEU A 255 -17.01 -0.97 -4.57
N GLY A 256 -17.38 -0.04 -3.68
CA GLY A 256 -18.63 0.72 -3.76
C GLY A 256 -18.55 2.03 -4.54
N THR A 257 -17.35 2.55 -4.81
CA THR A 257 -17.15 3.80 -5.57
C THR A 257 -16.24 3.59 -6.78
N SER A 258 -14.96 3.25 -6.60
CA SER A 258 -13.99 3.24 -7.70
C SER A 258 -14.30 2.17 -8.75
N LEU A 259 -14.54 0.93 -8.34
CA LEU A 259 -14.86 -0.17 -9.27
C LEU A 259 -16.28 -0.09 -9.86
N GLN A 260 -17.09 0.87 -9.42
CA GLN A 260 -18.38 1.20 -10.05
C GLN A 260 -18.22 2.27 -11.14
N ASP A 261 -17.06 2.92 -11.24
CA ASP A 261 -16.78 3.88 -12.29
C ASP A 261 -16.63 3.17 -13.66
N PRO A 262 -17.21 3.72 -14.76
CA PRO A 262 -17.07 3.14 -16.10
C PRO A 262 -15.62 2.89 -16.55
N MET A 263 -14.64 3.60 -15.99
CA MET A 263 -13.23 3.39 -16.25
C MET A 263 -12.77 1.96 -15.95
N PHE A 264 -13.35 1.31 -14.94
CA PHE A 264 -12.98 -0.03 -14.46
C PHE A 264 -13.97 -1.13 -14.87
N HIS A 265 -14.84 -0.89 -15.87
CA HIS A 265 -15.91 -1.83 -16.24
C HIS A 265 -15.42 -3.25 -16.57
N GLN A 266 -14.17 -3.41 -17.01
CA GLN A 266 -13.58 -4.71 -17.31
C GLN A 266 -13.41 -5.60 -16.06
N GLN A 267 -13.32 -4.98 -14.88
CA GLN A 267 -13.23 -5.68 -13.60
C GLN A 267 -14.58 -6.13 -13.06
N GLN A 268 -15.70 -5.66 -13.62
CA GLN A 268 -17.05 -6.05 -13.23
C GLN A 268 -17.31 -5.89 -11.72
N GLY A 269 -16.73 -4.86 -11.11
CA GLY A 269 -16.85 -4.60 -9.67
C GLY A 269 -15.89 -5.39 -8.77
N SER A 270 -15.05 -6.27 -9.32
CA SER A 270 -14.10 -7.08 -8.55
C SER A 270 -12.74 -6.40 -8.37
N SER A 271 -12.12 -6.56 -7.21
CA SER A 271 -10.72 -6.17 -6.95
C SER A 271 -9.70 -7.11 -7.60
N CYS A 272 -10.17 -8.20 -8.22
CA CYS A 272 -9.36 -9.13 -9.01
C CYS A 272 -9.56 -8.90 -10.51
N PHE A 273 -8.55 -9.24 -11.31
CA PHE A 273 -8.66 -9.15 -12.78
C PHE A 273 -7.70 -10.10 -13.50
N GLN A 274 -7.99 -10.37 -14.77
CA GLN A 274 -7.08 -11.01 -15.70
C GLN A 274 -7.00 -10.23 -17.02
N LEU A 275 -5.80 -10.22 -17.59
CA LEU A 275 -5.51 -9.63 -18.89
C LEU A 275 -4.49 -10.50 -19.64
N ALA A 276 -4.84 -10.96 -20.83
CA ALA A 276 -3.90 -11.69 -21.68
C ALA A 276 -3.20 -10.75 -22.67
N ILE A 277 -1.88 -10.87 -22.79
CA ILE A 277 -1.06 -10.15 -23.78
C ILE A 277 -0.01 -11.13 -24.30
N GLY A 278 -0.04 -11.43 -25.60
CA GLY A 278 0.86 -12.41 -26.22
C GLY A 278 0.84 -13.76 -25.50
N GLY A 279 2.02 -14.22 -25.07
CA GLY A 279 2.22 -15.45 -24.30
C GLY A 279 1.95 -15.35 -22.79
N TRP A 280 1.54 -14.18 -22.30
CA TRP A 280 1.38 -13.89 -20.88
C TRP A 280 -0.09 -13.76 -20.46
N ILE A 281 -0.37 -14.16 -19.22
CA ILE A 281 -1.59 -13.80 -18.49
C ILE A 281 -1.16 -12.98 -17.28
N PHE A 282 -1.61 -11.73 -17.24
CA PHE A 282 -1.56 -10.89 -16.05
C PHE A 282 -2.72 -11.28 -15.14
N VAL A 283 -2.44 -11.54 -13.87
CA VAL A 283 -3.42 -11.93 -12.85
C VAL A 283 -3.27 -10.95 -11.69
N GLY A 284 -4.28 -10.10 -11.46
CA GLY A 284 -4.38 -9.25 -10.28
C GLY A 284 -5.25 -9.92 -9.23
N LEU A 285 -4.75 -10.05 -8.00
CA LEU A 285 -5.45 -10.68 -6.88
C LEU A 285 -5.59 -9.71 -5.69
N ASP A 286 -6.66 -9.90 -4.93
CA ASP A 286 -6.93 -9.18 -3.69
C ASP A 286 -6.22 -9.87 -2.52
N SER A 287 -5.05 -9.36 -2.19
CA SER A 287 -4.27 -9.84 -1.05
C SER A 287 -4.71 -9.23 0.28
N ALA A 288 -5.70 -8.34 0.34
CA ALA A 288 -6.01 -7.59 1.55
C ALA A 288 -7.34 -8.00 2.20
N TYR A 289 -8.34 -8.35 1.39
CA TYR A 289 -9.70 -8.59 1.88
C TYR A 289 -9.78 -9.71 2.92
N TYR A 290 -9.02 -10.79 2.70
CA TYR A 290 -8.96 -11.96 3.58
C TYR A 290 -7.73 -11.99 4.48
N ASP A 291 -6.97 -10.90 4.56
CA ASP A 291 -5.91 -10.77 5.56
C ASP A 291 -6.53 -10.57 6.96
N ASP A 292 -6.11 -11.39 7.92
CA ASP A 292 -6.54 -11.33 9.30
C ASP A 292 -5.47 -10.75 10.25
N SER A 293 -4.32 -10.36 9.70
CA SER A 293 -3.25 -9.70 10.46
C SER A 293 -3.70 -8.33 10.99
N MET A 294 -3.00 -7.86 12.02
CA MET A 294 -3.26 -6.51 12.55
C MET A 294 -3.03 -5.49 11.43
N LEU A 295 -4.00 -4.58 11.25
CA LEU A 295 -3.98 -3.55 10.20
C LEU A 295 -3.86 -4.07 8.76
N TYR A 296 -4.13 -5.36 8.50
CA TYR A 296 -4.06 -5.97 7.17
C TYR A 296 -2.66 -5.91 6.53
N MET A 297 -1.58 -6.04 7.31
CA MET A 297 -0.21 -5.76 6.87
C MET A 297 0.54 -6.95 6.25
N LYS A 298 -0.03 -8.16 6.22
CA LYS A 298 0.70 -9.37 5.80
C LYS A 298 0.19 -9.95 4.50
N GLY A 299 -1.06 -9.72 4.19
CA GLY A 299 -1.72 -10.22 3.01
C GLY A 299 -2.09 -11.70 3.04
N SER A 300 -3.26 -11.99 2.49
CA SER A 300 -3.78 -13.34 2.32
C SER A 300 -4.84 -13.37 1.22
N LEU A 301 -4.77 -14.38 0.36
CA LEU A 301 -5.75 -14.62 -0.71
C LEU A 301 -7.02 -15.31 -0.19
N CYS A 302 -6.89 -16.11 0.86
CA CYS A 302 -8.01 -16.80 1.49
C CYS A 302 -7.78 -17.00 2.99
N ASN A 303 -8.86 -17.16 3.72
CA ASN A 303 -8.83 -17.59 5.11
C ASN A 303 -10.07 -18.45 5.41
N SER A 304 -10.35 -18.72 6.68
CA SER A 304 -11.52 -19.52 7.05
C SER A 304 -12.88 -18.91 6.68
N GLU A 305 -12.93 -17.62 6.34
CA GLU A 305 -14.14 -16.88 5.94
C GLU A 305 -14.38 -16.87 4.41
N GLY A 306 -13.39 -17.23 3.58
CA GLY A 306 -13.53 -17.30 2.12
C GLY A 306 -12.24 -17.04 1.34
N GLY A 307 -12.36 -16.77 0.04
CA GLY A 307 -11.26 -16.37 -0.84
C GLY A 307 -10.64 -17.49 -1.67
N GLU A 308 -11.07 -18.74 -1.49
CA GLU A 308 -10.61 -19.90 -2.26
C GLU A 308 -10.82 -19.74 -3.78
N GLU A 309 -11.80 -18.94 -4.19
CA GLU A 309 -12.02 -18.55 -5.58
C GLU A 309 -10.81 -17.82 -6.19
N GLN A 310 -10.02 -17.09 -5.40
CA GLN A 310 -8.80 -16.43 -5.87
C GLN A 310 -7.71 -17.45 -6.19
N LEU A 311 -7.56 -18.48 -5.35
CA LEU A 311 -6.62 -19.59 -5.59
C LEU A 311 -7.03 -20.36 -6.85
N GLY A 312 -8.32 -20.66 -6.98
CA GLY A 312 -8.87 -21.29 -8.19
C GLY A 312 -8.65 -20.45 -9.44
N TYR A 313 -8.79 -19.13 -9.33
CA TYR A 313 -8.58 -18.17 -10.40
C TYR A 313 -7.13 -18.17 -10.89
N LEU A 314 -6.15 -18.05 -9.98
CA LEU A 314 -4.72 -18.14 -10.29
C LEU A 314 -4.36 -19.51 -10.88
N GLY A 315 -4.78 -20.59 -10.25
CA GLY A 315 -4.50 -21.94 -10.73
C GLY A 315 -5.09 -22.21 -12.11
N SER A 316 -6.26 -21.62 -12.43
CA SER A 316 -6.86 -21.76 -13.75
C SER A 316 -6.04 -21.05 -14.84
N ALA A 317 -5.50 -19.86 -14.55
CA ALA A 317 -4.60 -19.16 -15.46
C ALA A 317 -3.31 -19.95 -15.68
N TYR A 318 -2.72 -20.46 -14.59
CA TYR A 318 -1.51 -21.28 -14.64
C TYR A 318 -1.68 -22.53 -15.53
N ARG A 319 -2.80 -23.26 -15.37
CA ARG A 319 -3.09 -24.47 -16.15
C ARG A 319 -3.31 -24.23 -17.65
N THR A 320 -3.39 -22.98 -18.11
CA THR A 320 -3.37 -22.68 -19.55
C THR A 320 -2.02 -22.94 -20.21
N GLY A 321 -0.94 -23.03 -19.42
CA GLY A 321 0.44 -23.18 -19.91
C GLY A 321 1.06 -21.87 -20.42
N LYS A 322 0.36 -20.74 -20.31
CA LYS A 322 0.93 -19.40 -20.55
C LYS A 322 1.78 -18.95 -19.37
N LYS A 323 2.66 -17.98 -19.62
CA LYS A 323 3.47 -17.35 -18.56
C LYS A 323 2.58 -16.49 -17.65
N ILE A 324 2.84 -16.51 -16.36
CA ILE A 324 2.04 -15.81 -15.35
C ILE A 324 2.78 -14.55 -14.87
N PHE A 325 2.11 -13.41 -15.04
CA PHE A 325 2.50 -12.15 -14.42
C PHE A 325 1.52 -11.88 -13.27
N LEU A 326 1.93 -12.18 -12.04
CA LEU A 326 1.12 -11.97 -10.85
C LEU A 326 1.26 -10.53 -10.33
N LEU A 327 0.15 -9.94 -9.91
CA LEU A 327 0.06 -8.64 -9.27
C LEU A 327 -0.73 -8.76 -7.97
N THR A 328 -0.17 -8.25 -6.88
CA THR A 328 -0.82 -8.17 -5.56
C THR A 328 -0.54 -6.81 -4.94
N HIS A 329 -1.30 -6.40 -3.92
CA HIS A 329 -0.90 -5.25 -3.13
C HIS A 329 0.25 -5.63 -2.18
N HIS A 330 0.03 -6.65 -1.35
CA HIS A 330 1.01 -7.14 -0.38
C HIS A 330 2.18 -7.86 -1.05
N ASN A 331 3.33 -7.79 -0.39
CA ASN A 331 4.60 -8.28 -0.90
C ASN A 331 4.74 -9.80 -0.80
N GLY A 332 5.20 -10.43 -1.89
CA GLY A 332 5.60 -11.84 -1.87
C GLY A 332 6.93 -12.07 -1.13
N ILE A 333 7.77 -11.03 -1.06
CA ILE A 333 9.09 -11.04 -0.40
C ILE A 333 9.17 -9.88 0.58
N GLU A 334 9.54 -10.17 1.83
CA GLU A 334 9.77 -9.20 2.90
C GLU A 334 11.10 -8.48 2.73
N VAL A 335 11.13 -7.18 3.05
CA VAL A 335 12.37 -6.40 3.16
C VAL A 335 12.92 -6.59 4.57
N ALA A 336 14.04 -7.31 4.70
CA ALA A 336 14.64 -7.58 6.00
C ALA A 336 16.14 -7.24 6.06
N LYS A 337 16.62 -6.97 7.27
CA LYS A 337 18.02 -6.59 7.60
C LYS A 337 19.07 -7.56 7.07
N ASP A 338 18.73 -8.83 7.04
CA ASP A 338 19.62 -9.93 6.66
C ASP A 338 19.32 -10.50 5.26
N GLY A 339 18.57 -9.75 4.46
CA GLY A 339 18.25 -10.09 3.08
C GLY A 339 16.78 -10.49 2.90
N PRO A 340 16.32 -10.58 1.65
CA PRO A 340 14.93 -10.89 1.34
C PRO A 340 14.51 -12.28 1.82
N THR A 341 13.31 -12.37 2.40
CA THR A 341 12.69 -13.64 2.79
C THR A 341 11.27 -13.73 2.24
N PRO A 342 10.75 -14.91 1.88
CA PRO A 342 9.35 -15.06 1.50
C PRO A 342 8.39 -14.57 2.59
N ASN A 343 7.30 -13.93 2.17
CA ASN A 343 6.14 -13.70 3.03
C ASN A 343 5.37 -15.01 3.18
N GLU A 344 5.48 -15.68 4.32
CA GLU A 344 5.05 -17.08 4.49
C GLU A 344 3.62 -17.35 4.05
N THR A 345 2.63 -16.54 4.46
CA THR A 345 1.22 -16.81 4.17
C THR A 345 0.90 -16.65 2.69
N LEU A 346 1.14 -15.45 2.15
CA LEU A 346 0.79 -15.12 0.77
C LEU A 346 1.62 -15.94 -0.22
N TRP A 347 2.91 -16.14 0.05
CA TRP A 347 3.80 -16.97 -0.77
C TRP A 347 3.30 -18.40 -0.88
N ASN A 348 2.97 -19.03 0.26
CA ASN A 348 2.53 -20.43 0.27
C ASN A 348 1.19 -20.62 -0.45
N GLN A 349 0.26 -19.66 -0.31
CA GLN A 349 -1.01 -19.69 -1.04
C GLN A 349 -0.82 -19.58 -2.56
N VAL A 350 0.03 -18.66 -3.01
CA VAL A 350 0.36 -18.49 -4.44
C VAL A 350 1.04 -19.74 -5.00
N VAL A 351 2.08 -20.22 -4.31
CA VAL A 351 2.81 -21.44 -4.69
C VAL A 351 1.89 -22.65 -4.73
N GLY A 352 1.02 -22.78 -3.73
CA GLY A 352 0.03 -23.87 -3.66
C GLY A 352 -0.96 -23.83 -4.82
N ALA A 353 -1.49 -22.65 -5.16
CA ALA A 353 -2.41 -22.46 -6.28
C ALA A 353 -1.78 -22.76 -7.65
N MET A 354 -0.44 -22.68 -7.74
CA MET A 354 0.34 -22.95 -8.95
C MET A 354 1.04 -24.32 -8.92
N ASP A 355 0.48 -25.30 -8.20
CA ASP A 355 1.01 -26.67 -8.15
C ASP A 355 2.50 -26.75 -7.75
N GLN A 356 2.90 -26.00 -6.71
CA GLN A 356 4.29 -25.87 -6.25
C GLN A 356 5.24 -25.20 -7.27
N HIS A 357 4.73 -24.17 -7.95
CA HIS A 357 5.50 -23.30 -8.85
C HIS A 357 5.34 -21.83 -8.45
N LEU A 358 6.28 -21.00 -8.90
CA LEU A 358 6.18 -19.55 -8.78
C LEU A 358 5.73 -18.89 -10.09
N PRO A 359 5.08 -17.72 -10.03
CA PRO A 359 4.84 -16.88 -11.20
C PRO A 359 6.13 -16.56 -11.96
N ASP A 360 6.08 -16.45 -13.28
CA ASP A 360 7.22 -16.00 -14.10
C ASP A 360 7.64 -14.56 -13.74
N ALA A 361 6.66 -13.72 -13.41
CA ALA A 361 6.85 -12.40 -12.82
C ALA A 361 5.82 -12.17 -11.69
N TRP A 362 6.23 -11.53 -10.61
CA TRP A 362 5.35 -11.11 -9.53
C TRP A 362 5.71 -9.70 -9.06
N TYR A 363 4.76 -8.78 -9.22
CA TYR A 363 4.89 -7.38 -8.84
C TYR A 363 3.93 -7.05 -7.71
N TRP A 364 4.37 -6.21 -6.78
CA TRP A 364 3.55 -5.76 -5.65
C TRP A 364 3.80 -4.31 -5.23
N GLY A 365 2.91 -3.75 -4.41
CA GLY A 365 3.02 -2.42 -3.77
C GLY A 365 3.41 -2.55 -2.30
N HIS A 366 2.65 -1.90 -1.41
CA HIS A 366 2.67 -1.99 0.07
C HIS A 366 3.97 -1.50 0.73
N VAL A 367 5.10 -2.08 0.33
CA VAL A 367 6.41 -1.57 0.70
C VAL A 367 6.67 -0.32 -0.12
N HIS A 368 6.83 0.82 0.55
CA HIS A 368 7.04 2.13 -0.07
C HIS A 368 8.43 2.27 -0.73
N ASN A 369 8.74 1.44 -1.73
CA ASN A 369 10.01 1.41 -2.42
C ASN A 369 9.87 0.90 -3.86
N GLY A 370 10.88 1.14 -4.69
CA GLY A 370 11.04 0.49 -5.99
C GLY A 370 12.15 -0.53 -5.85
N ILE A 371 11.88 -1.82 -6.03
CA ILE A 371 12.88 -2.88 -5.80
C ILE A 371 12.84 -3.88 -6.94
N VAL A 372 14.01 -4.19 -7.48
CA VAL A 372 14.25 -5.28 -8.42
C VAL A 372 15.09 -6.32 -7.70
N TYR A 373 14.47 -7.42 -7.27
CA TYR A 373 15.18 -8.57 -6.72
C TYR A 373 15.85 -9.36 -7.85
N ARG A 374 16.96 -10.02 -7.54
CA ARG A 374 17.61 -10.89 -8.53
C ARG A 374 16.69 -12.02 -8.95
N ASP A 375 16.80 -12.40 -10.22
CA ASP A 375 15.87 -13.36 -10.81
C ASP A 375 16.13 -14.81 -10.36
N ASN A 376 17.18 -15.10 -9.58
CA ASN A 376 17.63 -16.46 -9.23
C ASN A 376 17.96 -16.66 -7.74
N LEU A 377 17.20 -16.04 -6.83
CA LEU A 377 17.40 -16.24 -5.39
C LEU A 377 17.15 -17.71 -5.00
N SER A 378 17.91 -18.20 -4.02
CA SER A 378 17.92 -19.63 -3.67
C SER A 378 16.55 -20.17 -3.24
N PHE A 379 15.75 -19.36 -2.55
CA PHE A 379 14.40 -19.71 -2.10
C PHE A 379 13.36 -19.68 -3.23
N TYR A 380 13.73 -19.29 -4.46
CA TYR A 380 12.86 -19.44 -5.63
C TYR A 380 12.78 -20.89 -6.13
N ASN A 381 13.68 -21.76 -5.68
CA ASN A 381 13.66 -23.17 -6.03
C ASN A 381 12.55 -23.87 -5.23
N VAL A 382 11.33 -23.79 -5.74
CA VAL A 382 10.13 -24.40 -5.17
C VAL A 382 9.79 -25.67 -5.93
N GLY A 383 9.50 -26.75 -5.20
CA GLY A 383 9.30 -28.08 -5.80
C GLY A 383 10.56 -28.58 -6.51
N SER A 384 10.40 -29.14 -7.71
CA SER A 384 11.51 -29.62 -8.55
C SER A 384 11.93 -28.62 -9.65
N HIS A 385 11.49 -27.36 -9.55
CA HIS A 385 11.65 -26.37 -10.61
C HIS A 385 12.75 -25.39 -10.26
N THR A 386 13.85 -25.44 -11.02
CA THR A 386 14.86 -24.38 -11.04
C THR A 386 14.53 -23.43 -12.19
N ALA A 387 13.99 -22.26 -11.86
CA ALA A 387 13.63 -21.25 -12.86
C ALA A 387 14.01 -19.85 -12.37
N THR A 388 14.14 -18.94 -13.32
CA THR A 388 14.32 -17.52 -13.05
C THR A 388 12.97 -16.84 -12.91
N HIS A 389 12.77 -16.07 -11.84
CA HIS A 389 11.51 -15.41 -11.55
C HIS A 389 11.70 -13.91 -11.34
N LYS A 390 10.86 -13.10 -11.97
CA LYS A 390 10.96 -11.64 -11.90
C LYS A 390 10.12 -11.11 -10.74
N MET A 391 10.74 -10.97 -9.58
CA MET A 391 10.08 -10.45 -8.38
C MET A 391 10.38 -8.96 -8.22
N ARG A 392 9.35 -8.12 -8.10
CA ARG A 392 9.49 -6.65 -8.06
C ARG A 392 8.59 -6.00 -7.01
N CYS A 393 9.14 -5.02 -6.30
CA CYS A 393 8.36 -4.05 -5.53
C CYS A 393 8.19 -2.76 -6.35
N CYS A 394 6.96 -2.26 -6.44
CA CYS A 394 6.55 -1.08 -7.20
C CYS A 394 5.71 -0.11 -6.34
N GLY A 395 5.95 -0.05 -5.03
CA GLY A 395 5.18 0.80 -4.10
C GLY A 395 5.73 2.21 -3.86
N HIS A 396 6.57 2.74 -4.75
CA HIS A 396 7.20 4.06 -4.58
C HIS A 396 6.53 5.16 -5.41
N ALA A 397 5.24 5.06 -5.74
CA ALA A 397 4.60 6.04 -6.62
C ALA A 397 4.32 7.38 -5.93
N SER A 398 4.05 7.41 -4.62
CA SER A 398 3.71 8.70 -4.02
C SER A 398 4.06 8.93 -2.55
N ILE A 399 4.15 7.89 -1.72
CA ILE A 399 4.51 8.05 -0.31
C ILE A 399 5.96 8.54 -0.18
N PRO A 400 6.23 9.53 0.69
CA PRO A 400 7.59 9.90 1.06
C PRO A 400 8.36 8.74 1.72
N PHE A 401 9.51 8.42 1.17
CA PHE A 401 10.42 7.39 1.68
C PHE A 401 11.88 7.81 1.47
N GLY A 402 12.82 7.10 2.08
CA GLY A 402 14.24 7.40 2.05
C GLY A 402 15.13 6.26 1.54
N ASP A 403 16.45 6.49 1.55
CA ASP A 403 17.47 5.51 1.17
C ASP A 403 17.62 4.42 2.25
N GLY A 404 16.91 3.30 2.06
CA GLY A 404 16.90 2.16 2.99
C GLY A 404 18.24 1.43 3.10
N SER A 405 18.83 1.42 4.29
CA SER A 405 20.15 0.81 4.51
C SER A 405 20.20 -0.71 4.32
N TYR A 406 19.08 -1.43 4.53
CA TYR A 406 18.99 -2.88 4.27
C TYR A 406 19.06 -3.17 2.77
N LEU A 407 18.37 -2.36 1.96
CA LEU A 407 18.39 -2.49 0.50
C LEU A 407 19.74 -2.10 -0.09
N LYS A 408 20.37 -1.06 0.45
CA LYS A 408 21.75 -0.69 0.09
C LYS A 408 22.74 -1.82 0.33
N LYS A 409 22.64 -2.50 1.48
CA LYS A 409 23.45 -3.69 1.79
C LYS A 409 23.13 -4.83 0.81
N ALA A 410 21.86 -5.04 0.48
CA ALA A 410 21.42 -6.07 -0.45
C ALA A 410 21.82 -5.82 -1.92
N SER A 411 22.10 -4.57 -2.30
CA SER A 411 22.50 -4.17 -3.66
C SER A 411 24.02 -4.11 -3.89
N HIS A 412 24.84 -4.24 -2.83
CA HIS A 412 26.29 -4.11 -2.92
C HIS A 412 27.02 -5.30 -2.29
N GLY A 413 27.93 -5.96 -3.03
CA GLY A 413 28.77 -7.05 -2.51
C GLY A 413 28.82 -8.28 -3.41
N THR A 414 29.37 -9.38 -2.89
CA THR A 414 29.42 -10.68 -3.59
C THR A 414 28.09 -11.45 -3.50
N ASP A 415 27.30 -11.18 -2.47
CA ASP A 415 26.00 -11.83 -2.20
C ASP A 415 24.83 -10.87 -2.47
N CYS A 416 24.92 -10.03 -3.50
CA CYS A 416 23.82 -9.14 -3.88
C CYS A 416 22.55 -9.95 -4.15
N THR A 417 21.43 -9.52 -3.57
CA THR A 417 20.09 -10.10 -3.77
C THR A 417 19.11 -9.12 -4.42
N VAL A 418 19.55 -7.87 -4.62
CA VAL A 418 18.80 -6.79 -5.26
C VAL A 418 19.64 -6.19 -6.39
N ASP A 419 19.10 -6.10 -7.61
CA ASP A 419 19.75 -5.50 -8.78
C ASP A 419 19.46 -3.99 -8.89
N TYR A 420 18.34 -3.51 -8.33
CA TYR A 420 18.01 -2.09 -8.20
C TYR A 420 17.11 -1.86 -7.00
N TYR A 421 17.32 -0.74 -6.32
CA TYR A 421 16.31 -0.16 -5.45
C TYR A 421 16.27 1.37 -5.63
N ALA A 422 15.13 1.99 -5.34
CA ALA A 422 14.97 3.44 -5.45
C ALA A 422 15.78 4.15 -4.34
N CYS A 423 16.79 4.92 -4.77
CA CYS A 423 17.73 5.56 -3.84
C CYS A 423 18.22 6.94 -4.32
N THR A 424 17.69 7.45 -5.44
CA THR A 424 18.06 8.77 -5.95
C THR A 424 17.55 9.85 -5.02
N GLN A 425 18.45 10.61 -4.41
CA GLN A 425 18.11 11.71 -3.50
C GLN A 425 17.28 12.79 -4.21
N MET A 426 16.33 13.36 -3.47
CA MET A 426 15.52 14.46 -3.96
C MET A 426 16.39 15.70 -4.29
N PRO A 427 16.34 16.24 -5.52
CA PRO A 427 17.08 17.43 -5.89
C PRO A 427 16.44 18.68 -5.28
N TYR A 428 17.30 19.62 -4.85
CA TYR A 428 16.91 20.93 -4.30
C TYR A 428 15.81 20.87 -3.22
N PRO A 429 16.03 20.13 -2.11
CA PRO A 429 15.05 20.03 -1.03
C PRO A 429 14.81 21.41 -0.39
N THR A 430 13.55 21.69 -0.05
CA THR A 430 13.12 22.98 0.51
C THR A 430 12.93 22.96 2.02
N ASP A 431 12.95 21.78 2.63
CA ASP A 431 12.84 21.55 4.08
C ASP A 431 13.68 20.35 4.52
N GLU A 432 13.77 20.11 5.83
CA GLU A 432 14.59 19.03 6.39
C GLU A 432 14.05 17.62 6.05
N VAL A 433 12.73 17.46 5.95
CA VAL A 433 12.13 16.15 5.62
C VAL A 433 12.46 15.77 4.18
N GLN A 434 12.41 16.72 3.25
CA GLN A 434 12.79 16.52 1.87
C GLN A 434 14.27 16.16 1.69
N LYS A 435 15.16 16.56 2.61
CA LYS A 435 16.58 16.14 2.56
C LYS A 435 16.78 14.65 2.83
N LEU A 436 15.82 14.01 3.49
CA LEU A 436 15.86 12.57 3.79
C LEU A 436 15.23 11.72 2.68
N ARG A 437 14.56 12.37 1.72
CA ARG A 437 13.75 11.69 0.72
C ARG A 437 14.52 11.29 -0.51
N VAL A 438 14.10 10.17 -1.06
CA VAL A 438 14.46 9.74 -2.40
C VAL A 438 13.29 9.96 -3.37
N LEU A 439 13.56 9.89 -4.67
CA LEU A 439 12.57 10.12 -5.71
C LEU A 439 11.55 8.99 -5.80
N ASN A 440 10.30 9.38 -5.99
CA ASN A 440 9.20 8.49 -6.35
C ASN A 440 9.26 8.12 -7.84
N GLY A 441 8.52 7.07 -8.22
CA GLY A 441 8.64 6.48 -9.54
C GLY A 441 7.57 5.46 -9.88
N PHE A 442 7.77 4.76 -11.00
CA PHE A 442 6.86 3.74 -11.53
C PHE A 442 7.62 2.74 -12.40
N ALA A 443 6.99 1.59 -12.66
CA ALA A 443 7.51 0.61 -13.61
C ALA A 443 6.76 0.66 -14.95
N MET A 444 7.49 0.39 -16.03
CA MET A 444 6.95 0.13 -17.36
C MET A 444 7.32 -1.28 -17.78
N VAL A 445 6.33 -2.06 -18.20
CA VAL A 445 6.49 -3.40 -18.75
C VAL A 445 6.05 -3.36 -20.22
N THR A 446 6.83 -3.98 -21.10
CA THR A 446 6.45 -4.20 -22.50
C THR A 446 6.46 -5.68 -22.78
N ILE A 447 5.34 -6.18 -23.30
CA ILE A 447 5.22 -7.56 -23.78
C ILE A 447 5.28 -7.55 -25.30
N THR A 448 6.06 -8.46 -25.88
CA THR A 448 6.11 -8.70 -27.33
C THR A 448 6.20 -10.20 -27.58
N GLY A 449 5.08 -10.82 -27.98
CA GLY A 449 4.95 -12.27 -28.02
C GLY A 449 5.13 -12.87 -26.63
N ASP A 450 6.20 -13.65 -26.45
CA ASP A 450 6.55 -14.30 -25.17
C ASP A 450 7.61 -13.52 -24.37
N THR A 451 8.13 -12.43 -24.91
CA THR A 451 9.19 -11.63 -24.31
C THR A 451 8.62 -10.52 -23.43
N LEU A 452 9.18 -10.39 -22.23
CA LEU A 452 8.93 -9.30 -21.29
C LEU A 452 10.18 -8.44 -21.20
N THR A 453 10.03 -7.14 -21.45
CA THR A 453 11.03 -6.13 -21.07
C THR A 453 10.43 -5.19 -20.04
N GLU A 454 11.26 -4.73 -19.10
CA GLU A 454 10.84 -3.96 -17.94
C GLU A 454 11.83 -2.83 -17.69
N ALA A 455 11.31 -1.71 -17.18
CA ALA A 455 12.12 -0.57 -16.78
C ALA A 455 11.46 0.18 -15.63
N PHE A 456 12.27 0.66 -14.69
CA PHE A 456 11.85 1.56 -13.61
C PHE A 456 12.24 2.99 -13.94
N TYR A 457 11.33 3.90 -13.64
CA TYR A 457 11.44 5.31 -13.91
C TYR A 457 11.24 6.12 -12.64
N GLU A 458 12.07 7.15 -12.45
CA GLU A 458 11.91 8.11 -11.37
C GLU A 458 11.49 9.48 -11.92
N VAL A 459 10.73 10.22 -11.11
CA VAL A 459 10.18 11.53 -11.46
C VAL A 459 10.66 12.62 -10.52
N SER A 460 10.76 13.84 -11.03
CA SER A 460 11.11 15.02 -10.24
C SER A 460 10.50 16.26 -10.88
N ASN A 461 10.26 17.30 -10.07
CA ASN A 461 9.93 18.64 -10.56
C ASN A 461 11.03 19.22 -11.48
N ASP A 462 12.26 18.71 -11.36
CA ASP A 462 13.41 19.15 -12.16
C ASP A 462 13.56 18.37 -13.46
N TYR A 463 12.69 17.39 -13.72
CA TYR A 463 12.73 16.56 -14.93
C TYR A 463 11.66 17.02 -15.92
N THR A 464 12.04 17.14 -17.20
CA THR A 464 11.06 17.37 -18.28
C THR A 464 10.35 16.08 -18.70
N LYS A 465 10.95 14.92 -18.41
CA LYS A 465 10.45 13.57 -18.70
C LYS A 465 10.93 12.63 -17.58
N PRO A 466 10.18 11.58 -17.23
CA PRO A 466 10.64 10.58 -16.27
C PRO A 466 11.99 9.99 -16.69
N LYS A 467 12.88 9.77 -15.73
CA LYS A 467 14.22 9.24 -15.97
C LYS A 467 14.20 7.74 -15.77
N GLN A 468 14.56 6.96 -16.80
CA GLN A 468 14.80 5.53 -16.64
C GLN A 468 16.04 5.33 -15.76
N VAL A 469 15.88 4.59 -14.67
CA VAL A 469 16.94 4.33 -13.70
C VAL A 469 17.34 2.85 -13.66
N TRP A 470 16.45 1.95 -14.07
CA TRP A 470 16.76 0.54 -14.26
C TRP A 470 16.00 -0.03 -15.47
N PRO A 471 16.59 -0.98 -16.25
CA PRO A 471 18.02 -1.25 -16.29
C PRO A 471 18.79 0.03 -16.64
N HIS A 472 20.02 0.17 -16.15
CA HIS A 472 20.84 1.34 -16.46
C HIS A 472 21.02 1.43 -17.99
N PRO A 473 20.66 2.56 -18.61
CA PRO A 473 20.69 2.72 -20.07
C PRO A 473 22.10 2.73 -20.65
#